data_AF-A0A965U3X0-F1
#
_entry.id   AF-A0A965U3X0-F1
#
_cell.length_a   1.000
_cell.length_b   1.000
_cell.length_c   1.000
_cell.angle_alpha   90.00
_cell.angle_beta   90.00
_cell.angle_gamma   90.00
#
_symmetry.space_group_name_H-M   'P 1'
#
loop_
_entity.id
_entity.type
_entity.pdbx_description
1 polymer ?
#
loop_
_entity_poly.entity_id
_entity_poly.type
_entity_poly.pdbx_seq_one_letter_code
_entity_poly.pdbx_strand_id
1 'polypeptide(L)'
;MKATGIVRRIDDLGRVVIPKEIRRTMHIREGEPLEIYTDTGGNVIFRKYSPVGELNTFAQQLCDALSKTCTRQYAVLDRDGVIAASAGIRRELEGKAISAAVEKLLETRAVQKCADTELCPALPSLTCDVVVPVIASGDLCGGIVRMSDDEEADAASLKLMQFAAAFLAKQMED
;
A
#
# COMPACT_ATOMS: atom_id res chain seq x y z
N MET A 1 -23.15 10.53 -8.88
CA MET A 1 -22.27 11.53 -8.24
C MET A 1 -23.04 12.22 -7.13
N LYS A 2 -22.41 12.50 -5.98
CA LYS A 2 -23.04 13.20 -4.85
C LYS A 2 -22.40 14.59 -4.75
N ALA A 3 -23.19 15.65 -4.87
CA ALA A 3 -22.67 17.01 -4.81
C ALA A 3 -22.26 17.35 -3.37
N THR A 4 -21.02 17.78 -3.16
CA THR A 4 -20.54 18.26 -1.84
C THR A 4 -20.93 19.71 -1.58
N GLY A 5 -21.30 20.47 -2.63
CA GLY A 5 -21.63 21.90 -2.53
C GLY A 5 -20.43 22.81 -2.26
N ILE A 6 -19.20 22.27 -2.25
CA ILE A 6 -18.00 23.04 -1.94
C ILE A 6 -17.47 23.72 -3.20
N VAL A 7 -17.32 25.05 -3.15
CA VAL A 7 -16.73 25.85 -4.24
C VAL A 7 -15.34 26.34 -3.84
N ARG A 8 -14.37 26.18 -4.75
CA ARG A 8 -13.00 26.68 -4.61
C ARG A 8 -12.59 27.41 -5.89
N ARG A 9 -11.81 28.47 -5.72
CA ARG A 9 -11.22 29.21 -6.84
C ARG A 9 -9.91 28.54 -7.24
N ILE A 10 -9.64 28.56 -8.54
CA ILE A 10 -8.34 28.24 -9.10
C ILE A 10 -7.40 29.42 -8.87
N ASP A 11 -6.12 29.16 -8.67
CA ASP A 11 -5.12 30.22 -8.65
C ASP A 11 -4.59 30.52 -10.06
N ASP A 12 -3.59 31.40 -10.13
CA ASP A 12 -2.93 31.84 -11.36
C ASP A 12 -2.13 30.75 -12.07
N LEU A 13 -1.76 29.68 -11.36
CA LEU A 13 -0.99 28.54 -11.88
C LEU A 13 -1.85 27.32 -12.19
N GLY A 14 -3.17 27.39 -11.98
CA GLY A 14 -4.08 26.28 -12.24
C GLY A 14 -4.27 25.31 -11.07
N ARG A 15 -3.77 25.64 -9.87
CA ARG A 15 -3.90 24.77 -8.68
C ARG A 15 -5.27 24.96 -8.04
N VAL A 16 -5.83 23.86 -7.53
CA VAL A 16 -7.08 23.85 -6.76
C VAL A 16 -6.83 23.19 -5.40
N VAL A 17 -7.34 23.81 -4.33
CA VAL A 17 -7.21 23.28 -2.99
C VAL A 17 -8.29 22.23 -2.73
N ILE A 18 -7.89 20.99 -2.45
CA ILE A 18 -8.80 19.93 -1.98
C ILE A 18 -9.12 20.19 -0.49
N PRO A 19 -10.39 20.42 -0.12
CA PRO A 19 -10.80 20.64 1.27
C PRO A 19 -10.33 19.53 2.22
N LYS A 20 -9.98 19.92 3.47
CA LYS A 20 -9.49 18.98 4.50
C LYS A 20 -10.46 17.82 4.77
N GLU A 21 -11.77 18.07 4.68
CA GLU A 21 -12.79 17.04 4.86
C GLU A 21 -12.67 15.94 3.80
N ILE A 22 -12.60 16.31 2.52
CA ILE A 22 -12.43 15.36 1.42
C ILE A 22 -11.12 14.60 1.57
N ARG A 23 -10.03 15.29 1.91
CA ARG A 23 -8.73 14.64 2.15
C ARG A 23 -8.79 13.61 3.27
N ARG A 24 -9.48 13.92 4.38
CA ARG A 24 -9.66 12.98 5.51
C ARG A 24 -10.50 11.78 5.11
N THR A 25 -11.64 12.00 4.46
CA THR A 25 -12.55 10.92 4.04
C THR A 25 -11.92 10.01 3.00
N MET A 26 -11.12 10.57 2.08
CA MET A 26 -10.46 9.81 1.01
C MET A 26 -9.04 9.37 1.38
N HIS A 27 -8.61 9.58 2.63
CA HIS A 27 -7.25 9.24 3.09
C HIS A 27 -6.14 9.78 2.17
N ILE A 28 -6.28 11.02 1.71
CA ILE A 28 -5.30 11.71 0.86
C ILE A 28 -4.31 12.46 1.75
N ARG A 29 -3.06 11.99 1.75
CA ARG A 29 -1.96 12.55 2.55
C ARG A 29 -1.19 13.60 1.73
N GLU A 30 -0.39 14.41 2.42
CA GLU A 30 0.50 15.36 1.75
C GLU A 30 1.56 14.62 0.92
N GLY A 31 1.81 15.11 -0.29
CA GLY A 31 2.70 14.46 -1.26
C GLY A 31 2.13 13.20 -1.92
N GLU A 32 0.90 12.78 -1.59
CA GLU A 32 0.31 11.59 -2.22
C GLU A 32 -0.13 11.90 -3.66
N PRO A 33 0.28 11.08 -4.65
CA PRO A 33 -0.06 11.31 -6.04
C PRO A 33 -1.56 11.07 -6.29
N LEU A 34 -2.15 11.94 -7.11
CA LEU A 34 -3.52 11.82 -7.60
C LEU A 34 -3.51 11.81 -9.11
N GLU A 35 -4.28 10.90 -9.68
CA GLU A 35 -4.47 10.81 -11.12
C GLU A 35 -5.64 11.70 -11.56
N ILE A 36 -5.45 12.41 -12.66
CA ILE A 36 -6.41 13.38 -13.20
C ILE A 36 -6.99 12.85 -14.50
N TYR A 37 -8.29 12.61 -14.49
CA TYR A 37 -9.05 12.22 -15.68
C TYR A 37 -9.98 13.36 -16.11
N THR A 38 -10.20 13.46 -17.42
CA THR A 38 -11.20 14.33 -18.00
C THR A 38 -12.28 13.50 -18.68
N ASP A 39 -13.54 13.74 -18.37
CA ASP A 39 -14.68 13.15 -19.06
C ASP A 39 -15.12 14.03 -20.25
N THR A 40 -15.76 13.42 -21.24
CA THR A 40 -16.41 14.06 -22.40
C THR A 40 -17.38 15.19 -22.01
N GLY A 41 -17.97 15.12 -20.80
CA GLY A 41 -18.81 16.20 -20.24
C GLY A 41 -18.04 17.40 -19.67
N GLY A 42 -16.72 17.46 -19.81
CA GLY A 42 -15.88 18.54 -19.26
C GLY A 42 -15.62 18.43 -17.75
N ASN A 43 -15.95 17.29 -17.13
CA ASN A 43 -15.69 17.04 -15.72
C ASN A 43 -14.22 16.67 -15.52
N VAL A 44 -13.61 17.19 -14.45
CA VAL A 44 -12.29 16.77 -13.96
C VAL A 44 -12.50 15.81 -12.79
N ILE A 45 -11.95 14.61 -12.89
CA ILE A 45 -12.08 13.54 -11.90
C ILE A 45 -10.70 13.25 -11.32
N PHE A 46 -10.60 13.35 -9.99
CA PHE A 46 -9.39 12.97 -9.25
C PHE A 46 -9.56 11.55 -8.68
N ARG A 47 -8.57 10.67 -8.89
CA ARG A 47 -8.49 9.34 -8.27
C ARG A 47 -7.18 9.19 -7.51
N LYS A 48 -7.16 8.38 -6.46
CA LYS A 48 -5.91 7.98 -5.81
C LYS A 48 -5.08 7.20 -6.82
N TYR A 49 -3.83 7.60 -7.01
CA TYR A 49 -2.90 6.84 -7.83
C TYR A 49 -2.35 5.67 -7.01
N SER A 50 -2.72 4.44 -7.36
CA SER A 50 -2.16 3.22 -6.78
C SER A 50 -1.43 2.42 -7.87
N PRO A 51 -0.13 2.70 -8.10
CA PRO A 51 0.67 1.95 -9.07
C PRO A 51 0.77 0.47 -8.73
N VAL A 52 0.59 0.11 -7.45
CA VAL A 52 0.64 -1.30 -7.03
C VAL A 52 -0.62 -2.08 -7.44
N GLY A 53 -1.79 -1.42 -7.52
CA GLY A 53 -3.04 -2.08 -7.90
C GLY A 53 -3.07 -2.54 -9.36
N GLU A 54 -2.44 -1.79 -10.26
CA GLU A 54 -2.25 -2.20 -11.66
C GLU A 54 -1.25 -3.37 -11.78
N LEU A 55 -0.39 -3.53 -10.76
CA LEU A 55 0.57 -4.62 -10.62
C LEU A 55 0.04 -5.82 -9.84
N ASN A 56 -1.28 -5.96 -9.60
CA ASN A 56 -1.85 -7.06 -8.81
C ASN A 56 -1.34 -8.45 -9.21
N THR A 57 -1.24 -8.74 -10.52
CA THR A 57 -0.70 -10.02 -11.01
C THR A 57 0.75 -10.23 -10.57
N PHE A 58 1.56 -9.17 -10.64
CA PHE A 58 2.97 -9.22 -10.28
C PHE A 58 3.17 -9.30 -8.76
N ALA A 59 2.43 -8.49 -7.98
CA ALA A 59 2.40 -8.55 -6.52
C ALA A 59 2.03 -9.95 -6.03
N GLN A 60 1.06 -10.61 -6.69
CA GLN A 60 0.69 -11.97 -6.38
C GLN A 60 1.79 -12.99 -6.68
N GLN A 61 2.45 -12.88 -7.84
CA GLN A 61 3.58 -13.75 -8.18
C GLN A 61 4.74 -13.61 -7.18
N LEU A 62 5.01 -12.38 -6.74
CA LEU A 62 6.05 -12.08 -5.76
C LEU A 62 5.71 -12.66 -4.38
N CYS A 63 4.46 -12.53 -3.94
CA CYS A 63 3.96 -13.15 -2.70
C CYS A 63 4.09 -14.68 -2.73
N ASP A 64 3.71 -15.31 -3.83
CA ASP A 64 3.78 -16.76 -3.99
C ASP A 64 5.25 -17.25 -4.05
N ALA A 65 6.14 -16.48 -4.71
CA ALA A 65 7.57 -16.79 -4.77
C ALA A 65 8.27 -16.66 -3.41
N LEU A 66 7.99 -15.58 -2.65
CA LEU A 66 8.51 -15.40 -1.29
C LEU A 66 8.05 -16.52 -0.37
N SER A 67 6.76 -16.85 -0.41
CA SER A 67 6.19 -17.91 0.42
C SER A 67 6.80 -19.27 0.12
N LYS A 68 6.95 -19.62 -1.17
CA LYS A 68 7.57 -20.86 -1.60
C LYS A 68 9.04 -20.97 -1.20
N THR A 69 9.77 -19.85 -1.23
CA THR A 69 11.22 -19.82 -0.95
C THR A 69 11.50 -19.84 0.54
N CYS A 70 10.76 -19.05 1.33
CA CYS A 70 11.01 -18.87 2.75
C CYS A 70 10.12 -19.77 3.64
N THR A 71 9.16 -20.50 3.05
CA THR A 71 8.19 -21.35 3.75
C THR A 71 7.35 -20.62 4.81
N ARG A 72 7.12 -19.32 4.61
CA ARG A 72 6.32 -18.44 5.49
C ARG A 72 5.20 -17.76 4.70
N GLN A 73 4.28 -17.08 5.38
CA GLN A 73 3.22 -16.31 4.73
C GLN A 73 3.61 -14.84 4.59
N TYR A 74 3.25 -14.25 3.45
CA TYR A 74 3.53 -12.86 3.09
C TYR A 74 2.29 -12.18 2.53
N ALA A 75 2.27 -10.85 2.61
CA ALA A 75 1.32 -10.03 1.88
C ALA A 75 2.01 -8.81 1.27
N VAL A 76 1.50 -8.35 0.13
CA VAL A 76 1.85 -7.06 -0.47
C VAL A 76 0.69 -6.11 -0.22
N LEU A 77 1.04 -4.88 0.15
CA LEU A 77 0.15 -3.82 0.54
C LEU A 77 0.37 -2.63 -0.40
N ASP A 78 -0.70 -1.90 -0.69
CA ASP A 78 -0.55 -0.49 -1.04
C ASP A 78 -0.62 0.38 0.24
N ARG A 79 -0.98 1.66 0.12
CA ARG A 79 -1.08 2.56 1.28
C ARG A 79 -2.37 2.41 2.10
N ASP A 80 -3.37 1.73 1.57
CA ASP A 80 -4.72 1.66 2.13
C ASP A 80 -5.16 0.22 2.43
N GLY A 81 -4.65 -0.76 1.70
CA GLY A 81 -5.13 -2.13 1.77
C GLY A 81 -4.13 -3.19 1.32
N VAL A 82 -4.50 -4.43 1.60
CA VAL A 82 -3.80 -5.62 1.10
C VAL A 82 -4.18 -5.86 -0.35
N ILE A 83 -3.20 -5.87 -1.24
CA ILE A 83 -3.41 -6.07 -2.67
C ILE A 83 -3.14 -7.51 -3.12
N ALA A 84 -2.29 -8.24 -2.40
CA ALA A 84 -1.95 -9.63 -2.70
C ALA A 84 -1.48 -10.33 -1.43
N ALA A 85 -1.72 -11.63 -1.33
CA ALA A 85 -1.22 -12.42 -0.22
C ALA A 85 -0.92 -13.86 -0.62
N SER A 86 -0.06 -14.52 0.16
CA SER A 86 0.28 -15.93 -0.03
C SER A 86 -0.97 -16.82 0.01
N ALA A 87 -0.94 -17.93 -0.75
CA ALA A 87 -2.09 -18.78 -1.01
C ALA A 87 -2.88 -19.22 0.24
N GLY A 88 -2.23 -19.39 1.40
CA GLY A 88 -2.87 -19.83 2.64
C GLY A 88 -3.83 -18.80 3.27
N ILE A 89 -3.57 -17.51 3.06
CA ILE A 89 -4.30 -16.40 3.70
C ILE A 89 -4.95 -15.44 2.70
N ARG A 90 -4.81 -15.73 1.39
CA ARG A 90 -5.27 -14.86 0.30
C ARG A 90 -6.75 -14.51 0.38
N ARG A 91 -7.61 -15.51 0.54
CA ARG A 91 -9.08 -15.33 0.57
C ARG A 91 -9.55 -14.43 1.72
N GLU A 92 -8.77 -14.37 2.79
CA GLU A 92 -9.12 -13.64 4.00
C GLU A 92 -8.63 -12.19 3.92
N LEU A 93 -7.43 -11.96 3.40
CA LEU A 93 -6.76 -10.67 3.41
C LEU A 93 -6.95 -9.80 2.17
N GLU A 94 -7.06 -10.38 0.96
CA GLU A 94 -7.05 -9.59 -0.27
C GLU A 94 -8.24 -8.60 -0.30
N GLY A 95 -7.95 -7.32 -0.57
CA GLY A 95 -8.92 -6.23 -0.56
C GLY A 95 -9.32 -5.72 0.83
N LYS A 96 -8.72 -6.22 1.92
CA LYS A 96 -8.95 -5.67 3.27
C LYS A 96 -8.09 -4.43 3.50
N ALA A 97 -8.64 -3.47 4.24
CA ALA A 97 -7.91 -2.28 4.67
C ALA A 97 -6.81 -2.64 5.68
N ILE A 98 -5.66 -1.99 5.59
CA ILE A 98 -4.57 -2.19 6.56
C ILE A 98 -4.87 -1.45 7.88
N SER A 99 -4.23 -1.89 8.96
CA SER A 99 -4.37 -1.24 10.26
C SER A 99 -3.61 0.08 10.32
N ALA A 100 -4.06 0.99 11.18
CA ALA A 100 -3.36 2.26 11.42
C ALA A 100 -1.95 2.05 12.01
N ALA A 101 -1.66 0.89 12.61
CA ALA A 101 -0.34 0.55 13.09
C ALA A 101 0.61 0.25 11.91
N VAL A 102 0.15 -0.54 10.93
CA VAL A 102 0.93 -0.84 9.72
C VAL A 102 1.14 0.42 8.87
N GLU A 103 0.14 1.29 8.75
CA GLU A 103 0.30 2.60 8.08
C GLU A 103 1.49 3.39 8.66
N LYS A 104 1.56 3.49 10.00
CA LYS A 104 2.65 4.21 10.68
C LYS A 104 4.00 3.55 10.46
N LEU A 105 4.06 2.21 10.42
CA LEU A 105 5.30 1.49 10.13
C LEU A 105 5.79 1.76 8.71
N LEU A 106 4.89 1.79 7.73
CA LEU A 106 5.22 2.15 6.34
C LEU A 106 5.71 3.60 6.22
N GLU A 107 5.12 4.53 6.97
CA GLU A 107 5.52 5.94 6.99
C GLU A 107 6.96 6.15 7.50
N THR A 108 7.53 5.20 8.26
CA THR A 108 8.95 5.28 8.66
C THR A 108 9.92 5.17 7.49
N ARG A 109 9.46 4.68 6.32
CA ARG A 109 10.28 4.47 5.11
C ARG A 109 11.52 3.59 5.34
N ALA A 110 11.53 2.82 6.42
CA ALA A 110 12.60 1.90 6.78
C ALA A 110 12.03 0.51 7.06
N VAL A 111 12.86 -0.52 6.95
CA VAL A 111 12.49 -1.88 7.34
C VAL A 111 12.25 -1.92 8.85
N GLN A 112 11.09 -2.41 9.25
CA GLN A 112 10.70 -2.56 10.65
C GLN A 112 10.51 -4.04 10.99
N LYS A 113 11.13 -4.47 12.09
CA LYS A 113 10.71 -5.68 12.81
C LYS A 113 9.72 -5.23 13.89
N CYS A 114 8.55 -5.82 13.93
CA CYS A 114 7.48 -5.44 14.85
C CYS A 114 7.01 -6.65 15.67
N ALA A 115 6.55 -6.39 16.90
CA ALA A 115 6.00 -7.43 17.76
C ALA A 115 4.53 -7.64 17.40
N ASP A 116 4.26 -8.66 16.58
CA ASP A 116 2.92 -9.14 16.22
C ASP A 116 1.89 -8.03 16.02
N THR A 117 2.20 -7.14 15.08
CA THR A 117 1.34 -6.00 14.78
C THR A 117 0.16 -6.45 13.94
N GLU A 118 -1.06 -6.14 14.38
CA GLU A 118 -2.29 -6.39 13.62
C GLU A 118 -2.16 -5.88 12.18
N LEU A 119 -2.34 -6.75 11.18
CA LEU A 119 -2.25 -6.37 9.79
C LEU A 119 -3.49 -5.62 9.31
N CYS A 120 -4.68 -6.17 9.58
CA CYS A 120 -5.94 -5.57 9.17
C CYS A 120 -6.99 -5.63 10.31
N PRO A 121 -7.76 -4.55 10.53
CA PRO A 121 -8.78 -4.52 11.59
C PRO A 121 -9.92 -5.52 11.38
N ALA A 122 -10.13 -5.96 10.14
CA ALA A 122 -11.16 -6.94 9.80
C ALA A 122 -10.80 -8.37 10.28
N LEU A 123 -9.51 -8.66 10.47
CA LEU A 123 -9.01 -9.96 10.93
C LEU A 123 -7.90 -9.74 11.97
N PRO A 124 -8.24 -9.36 13.22
CA PRO A 124 -7.27 -9.04 14.26
C PRO A 124 -6.32 -10.19 14.62
N SER A 125 -6.68 -11.43 14.29
CA SER A 125 -5.87 -12.62 14.50
C SER A 125 -4.68 -12.73 13.54
N LEU A 126 -4.69 -12.01 12.41
CA LEU A 126 -3.59 -12.00 11.46
C LEU A 126 -2.66 -10.82 11.75
N THR A 127 -1.50 -11.15 12.30
CA THR A 127 -0.46 -10.19 12.67
C THR A 127 0.76 -10.32 11.74
N CYS A 128 1.58 -9.28 11.72
CA CYS A 128 2.84 -9.23 10.99
C CYS A 128 4.02 -8.95 11.94
N ASP A 129 5.15 -9.57 11.63
CA ASP A 129 6.42 -9.45 12.38
C ASP A 129 7.47 -8.60 11.64
N VAL A 130 7.30 -8.39 10.34
CA VAL A 130 8.18 -7.57 9.50
C VAL A 130 7.37 -6.75 8.51
N VAL A 131 7.74 -5.47 8.38
CA VAL A 131 7.25 -4.54 7.36
C VAL A 131 8.42 -3.97 6.57
N VAL A 132 8.40 -4.15 5.24
CA VAL A 132 9.36 -3.57 4.30
C VAL A 132 8.63 -2.60 3.38
N PRO A 133 8.86 -1.28 3.48
CA PRO A 133 8.19 -0.31 2.63
C PRO A 133 8.69 -0.40 1.18
N VAL A 134 7.77 -0.18 0.24
CA VAL A 134 8.06 -0.08 -1.19
C VAL A 134 8.05 1.40 -1.55
N ILE A 135 9.21 1.91 -1.98
CA ILE A 135 9.41 3.33 -2.27
C ILE A 135 9.87 3.45 -3.72
N ALA A 136 9.03 4.03 -4.58
CA ALA A 136 9.33 4.26 -5.99
C ALA A 136 9.43 5.77 -6.24
N SER A 137 10.47 6.23 -6.94
CA SER A 137 10.70 7.67 -7.22
C SER A 137 10.62 8.59 -5.99
N GLY A 138 10.92 8.08 -4.79
CA GLY A 138 10.85 8.82 -3.52
C GLY A 138 9.47 8.83 -2.85
N ASP A 139 8.45 8.25 -3.46
CA ASP A 139 7.11 8.13 -2.91
C ASP A 139 6.89 6.77 -2.26
N LEU A 140 6.23 6.78 -1.09
CA LEU A 140 5.81 5.55 -0.42
C LEU A 140 4.59 5.01 -1.14
N CYS A 141 4.73 3.88 -1.83
CA CYS A 141 3.63 3.29 -2.60
C CYS A 141 2.89 2.18 -1.84
N GLY A 142 3.53 1.59 -0.82
CA GLY A 142 2.99 0.46 -0.09
C GLY A 142 4.08 -0.29 0.66
N GLY A 143 3.92 -1.60 0.80
CA GLY A 143 4.91 -2.44 1.46
C GLY A 143 4.74 -3.93 1.25
N ILE A 144 5.76 -4.68 1.62
CA ILE A 144 5.72 -6.13 1.73
C ILE A 144 5.79 -6.48 3.21
N VAL A 145 4.88 -7.31 3.67
CA VAL A 145 4.81 -7.77 5.05
C VAL A 145 4.99 -9.27 5.13
N ARG A 146 5.64 -9.71 6.20
CA ARG A 146 5.70 -11.11 6.60
C ARG A 146 4.72 -11.31 7.76
N MET A 147 3.95 -12.37 7.69
CA MET A 147 3.02 -12.70 8.78
C MET A 147 3.82 -13.25 9.96
N SER A 148 3.34 -12.95 11.17
CA SER A 148 3.87 -13.51 12.39
C SER A 148 3.86 -15.04 12.34
N ASP A 149 4.93 -15.62 12.87
CA ASP A 149 5.11 -17.05 13.06
C ASP A 149 5.89 -17.24 14.36
N ASP A 150 6.03 -18.47 14.84
CA ASP A 150 6.72 -18.79 16.10
C ASP A 150 8.23 -18.47 16.06
N GLU A 151 8.79 -18.33 14.85
CA GLU A 151 10.20 -18.04 14.61
C GLU A 151 10.40 -16.62 14.10
N GLU A 152 11.43 -15.92 14.59
CA GLU A 152 11.78 -14.60 14.06
C GLU A 152 12.25 -14.63 12.61
N ALA A 153 12.12 -13.49 11.92
CA ALA A 153 12.69 -13.32 10.58
C ALA A 153 14.22 -13.35 10.59
N ASP A 154 14.76 -14.34 9.89
CA ASP A 154 16.19 -14.50 9.65
C ASP A 154 16.74 -13.45 8.66
N ALA A 155 18.06 -13.31 8.63
CA ALA A 155 18.71 -12.32 7.79
C ALA A 155 18.51 -12.56 6.28
N ALA A 156 18.32 -13.82 5.88
CA ALA A 156 18.10 -14.19 4.48
C ALA A 156 16.71 -13.74 4.01
N SER A 157 15.66 -14.04 4.79
CA SER A 157 14.28 -13.63 4.51
C SER A 157 14.15 -12.11 4.45
N LEU A 158 14.80 -11.38 5.38
CA LEU A 158 14.80 -9.92 5.37
C LEU A 158 15.42 -9.34 4.10
N LYS A 159 16.57 -9.87 3.68
CA LYS A 159 17.22 -9.46 2.42
C LYS A 159 16.37 -9.79 1.19
N LEU A 160 15.68 -10.93 1.19
CA LEU A 160 14.76 -11.29 0.11
C LEU A 160 13.57 -10.34 0.04
N MET A 161 12.97 -9.98 1.17
CA MET A 161 11.89 -8.98 1.21
C MET A 161 12.37 -7.61 0.76
N GLN A 162 13.57 -7.18 1.16
CA GLN A 162 14.19 -5.92 0.70
C GLN A 162 14.43 -5.92 -0.81
N PHE A 163 14.98 -7.02 -1.36
CA PHE A 163 15.15 -7.19 -2.79
C PHE A 163 13.80 -7.12 -3.52
N ALA A 164 12.80 -7.84 -3.01
CA ALA A 164 11.46 -7.87 -3.57
C ALA A 164 10.82 -6.47 -3.57
N ALA A 165 11.00 -5.69 -2.51
CA ALA A 165 10.49 -4.32 -2.43
C ALA A 165 11.20 -3.38 -3.41
N ALA A 166 12.52 -3.48 -3.53
CA ALA A 166 13.29 -2.71 -4.50
C ALA A 166 12.94 -3.09 -5.96
N PHE A 167 12.71 -4.37 -6.22
CA PHE A 167 12.26 -4.86 -7.52
C PHE A 167 10.87 -4.30 -7.86
N LEU A 168 9.92 -4.39 -6.92
CA LEU A 168 8.58 -3.87 -7.12
C LEU A 168 8.60 -2.36 -7.36
N ALA A 169 9.38 -1.61 -6.58
CA ALA A 169 9.57 -0.18 -6.79
C ALA A 169 10.08 0.12 -8.21
N LYS A 170 11.07 -0.65 -8.70
CA LYS A 170 11.60 -0.46 -10.06
C LYS A 170 10.53 -0.68 -11.15
N GLN A 171 9.66 -1.70 -10.99
CA GLN A 171 8.55 -1.94 -11.92
C GLN A 171 7.50 -0.84 -11.94
N MET A 172 7.49 0.03 -10.94
CA MET A 172 6.54 1.14 -10.83
C MET A 172 7.10 2.45 -11.39
N GLU A 173 8.42 2.48 -11.64
CA GLU A 173 9.12 3.61 -12.26
C GLU A 173 9.20 3.49 -13.79
N ASP A 174 9.03 2.28 -14.31
CA ASP A 174 9.10 1.94 -15.75
C ASP A 174 7.68 1.92 -16.36
#